data_AF-A0A7C7UQC1-F1
#
_entry.id   AF-A0A7C7UQC1-F1
#
_cell.length_a   1.000
_cell.length_b   1.000
_cell.length_c   1.000
_cell.angle_alpha   90.00
_cell.angle_beta   90.00
_cell.angle_gamma   90.00
#
_symmetry.space_group_name_H-M   'P 1'
#
loop_
_entity.id
_entity.type
_entity.pdbx_description
1 polymer ?
#
loop_
_entity_poly.entity_id
_entity_poly.type
_entity_poly.pdbx_seq_one_letter_code
_entity_poly.pdbx_strand_id
1 'polypeptide(L)' 'LYDPTPLREHPVRVTVTEECDDCQYCLTAFECPALVLDEDLGRVVVDRRICADCGVCIDVCYKGFIVEAPLQ' A
#
# COMPACT_ATOMS: atom_id res chain seq x y z
N LEU A 1 21.62 -13.08 -6.09
CA LEU A 1 21.85 -12.47 -4.77
C LEU A 1 20.81 -11.40 -4.57
N TYR A 2 20.34 -11.21 -3.34
CA TYR A 2 19.35 -10.19 -2.99
C TYR A 2 19.96 -8.78 -3.15
N ASP A 3 19.30 -7.90 -3.90
CA ASP A 3 19.71 -6.50 -4.13
C ASP A 3 18.52 -5.54 -3.87
N PRO A 4 18.56 -4.74 -2.79
CA PRO A 4 17.51 -3.77 -2.46
C PRO A 4 17.71 -2.39 -3.08
N THR A 5 18.76 -2.17 -3.88
CA THR A 5 19.11 -0.85 -4.43
C THR A 5 17.96 -0.14 -5.14
N PRO A 6 17.14 -0.80 -5.99
CA PRO A 6 16.03 -0.15 -6.68
C PRO A 6 15.02 0.51 -5.74
N LEU A 7 14.72 -0.12 -4.60
CA LEU A 7 13.78 0.43 -3.60
C LEU A 7 14.36 1.61 -2.82
N ARG A 8 15.70 1.69 -2.71
CA ARG A 8 16.37 2.79 -2.01
C ARG A 8 16.52 4.03 -2.87
N GLU A 9 16.79 3.86 -4.16
CA GLU A 9 16.96 4.97 -5.11
C GLU A 9 15.63 5.49 -5.65
N HIS A 10 14.61 4.62 -5.74
CA HIS A 10 13.29 4.94 -6.26
C HIS A 10 12.17 4.44 -5.34
N PRO A 11 12.10 4.92 -4.08
CA PRO A 11 11.01 4.58 -3.18
C PRO A 11 9.69 5.18 -3.70
N VAL A 12 8.65 4.36 -3.75
CA VAL A 12 7.29 4.78 -4.08
C VAL A 12 6.47 4.79 -2.80
N ARG A 13 6.37 5.97 -2.20
CA ARG A 13 5.58 6.16 -0.99
C ARG A 13 4.09 6.15 -1.36
N VAL A 14 3.29 5.31 -0.72
CA VAL A 14 1.86 5.12 -1.07
C VAL A 14 0.91 5.55 0.04
N THR A 15 -0.30 6.01 -0.27
CA THR A 15 -1.36 6.24 0.72
C THR A 15 -2.66 5.58 0.27
N VAL A 16 -3.47 5.15 1.24
CA VAL A 16 -4.85 4.73 0.97
C VAL A 16 -5.75 5.97 1.10
N THR A 17 -6.64 6.19 0.14
CA THR A 17 -7.59 7.31 0.17
C THR A 17 -8.75 7.04 1.13
N GLU A 18 -9.46 8.10 1.51
CA GLU A 18 -10.70 8.00 2.32
C GLU A 18 -11.84 7.29 1.56
N GLU A 19 -11.71 7.11 0.23
CA GLU A 19 -12.70 6.42 -0.61
C GLU A 19 -12.58 4.89 -0.56
N CYS A 20 -11.54 4.36 0.08
CA CYS A 20 -11.39 2.93 0.28
C CYS A 20 -12.58 2.35 1.05
N ASP A 21 -13.24 1.37 0.46
CA ASP A 21 -14.51 0.81 0.90
C ASP A 21 -14.35 -0.63 1.40
N ASP A 22 -13.29 -0.90 2.16
CA ASP A 22 -12.99 -2.18 2.82
C ASP A 22 -13.13 -3.47 1.98
N CYS A 23 -13.04 -3.41 0.65
CA CYS A 23 -13.24 -4.60 -0.19
C CYS A 23 -12.21 -5.75 0.00
N GLN A 24 -11.14 -5.50 0.76
CA GLN A 24 -10.12 -6.48 1.19
C GLN A 24 -9.40 -7.26 0.07
N TYR A 25 -9.59 -6.90 -1.20
CA TYR A 25 -8.92 -7.57 -2.32
C TYR A 25 -7.39 -7.51 -2.20
N CYS A 26 -6.84 -6.35 -1.84
CA CYS A 26 -5.39 -6.18 -1.65
C CYS A 26 -4.85 -6.94 -0.44
N LEU A 27 -5.70 -7.28 0.54
CA LEU A 27 -5.29 -8.08 1.71
C LEU A 27 -5.29 -9.59 1.40
N THR A 28 -6.19 -10.04 0.53
CA THR A 28 -6.44 -11.47 0.29
C THR A 28 -5.78 -12.00 -0.99
N ALA A 29 -5.77 -11.22 -2.07
CA ALA A 29 -5.20 -11.65 -3.34
C ALA A 29 -3.72 -11.29 -3.49
N PHE A 30 -3.30 -10.16 -2.89
CA PHE A 30 -1.91 -9.69 -2.96
C PHE A 30 -1.12 -9.94 -1.67
N GLU A 31 -1.80 -9.94 -0.51
CA GLU A 31 -1.22 -10.34 0.78
C GLU A 31 0.03 -9.51 1.18
N CYS A 32 0.08 -8.23 0.82
CA CYS A 32 1.16 -7.36 1.30
C CYS A 32 1.11 -7.26 2.83
N PRO A 33 2.18 -7.61 3.55
CA PRO A 33 2.17 -7.61 5.01
C PRO A 33 1.99 -6.20 5.60
N ALA A 34 2.30 -5.15 4.82
CA ALA A 34 2.15 -3.76 5.22
C ALA A 34 0.75 -3.19 4.98
N LEU A 35 -0.18 -3.93 4.39
CA LEU A 35 -1.58 -3.52 4.27
C LEU A 35 -2.38 -4.21 5.37
N VAL A 36 -3.12 -3.42 6.14
CA VAL A 36 -3.96 -3.93 7.24
C VAL A 36 -5.33 -3.28 7.18
N LEU A 37 -6.38 -4.00 7.59
CA LEU A 37 -7.71 -3.42 7.76
C LEU A 37 -7.73 -2.61 9.06
N ASP A 38 -8.12 -1.36 8.97
CA ASP A 38 -8.51 -0.55 10.11
C ASP A 38 -10.04 -0.67 10.25
N GLU A 39 -10.48 -1.46 11.24
CA GLU A 39 -11.91 -1.73 11.48
C GLU A 39 -12.67 -0.48 11.95
N ASP A 40 -11.98 0.46 12.62
CA ASP A 40 -12.60 1.69 13.12
C ASP A 40 -12.85 2.68 11.97
N LEU A 41 -11.93 2.75 11.00
CA LEU A 41 -12.05 3.62 9.82
C LEU A 41 -12.85 2.98 8.67
N GLY A 42 -13.08 1.66 8.70
CA GLY A 42 -13.73 0.95 7.61
C GLY A 42 -12.92 0.97 6.31
N ARG A 43 -11.58 0.92 6.42
CA ARG A 43 -10.70 0.92 5.25
C ARG A 43 -9.35 0.27 5.51
N VAL A 44 -8.67 -0.08 4.42
CA VAL A 44 -7.27 -0.50 4.49
C VAL A 44 -6.37 0.68 4.83
N VAL A 45 -5.34 0.46 5.64
CA VAL A 45 -4.27 1.42 5.94
C VAL A 45 -2.91 0.80 5.70
N VAL A 46 -1.89 1.64 5.54
CA VAL A 46 -0.51 1.20 5.33
C VAL A 46 0.24 1.21 6.67
N ASP A 47 0.70 0.04 7.13
CA ASP A 47 1.64 -0.05 8.24
C ASP A 47 3.04 0.39 7.80
N ARG A 48 3.36 1.65 8.12
CA ARG A 48 4.64 2.28 7.79
C ARG A 48 5.85 1.72 8.53
N ARG A 49 5.66 0.88 9.54
CA ARG A 49 6.78 0.24 10.24
C ARG A 49 7.44 -0.85 9.39
N ILE A 50 6.70 -1.41 8.43
CA ILE A 50 7.11 -2.57 7.62
C ILE A 50 6.95 -2.36 6.10
N CYS A 51 6.25 -1.31 5.68
CA CYS A 51 6.18 -0.93 4.27
C CYS A 51 7.58 -0.61 3.72
N ALA A 52 7.95 -1.28 2.62
CA ALA A 52 9.25 -1.08 1.96
C ALA A 52 9.21 -0.05 0.82
N ASP A 53 8.11 0.72 0.71
CA ASP A 53 7.88 1.71 -0.36
C ASP A 53 8.09 1.14 -1.78
N CYS A 54 7.56 -0.07 -2.05
CA CYS A 54 7.68 -0.72 -3.36
C CYS A 54 6.65 -0.28 -4.41
N GLY A 55 5.58 0.40 -4.00
CA GLY A 55 4.55 0.91 -4.91
C GLY A 55 3.59 -0.12 -5.52
N VAL A 56 3.92 -1.42 -5.51
CA VAL A 56 3.16 -2.47 -6.23
C VAL A 56 1.66 -2.50 -5.89
N CYS A 57 1.29 -2.15 -4.65
CA CYS A 57 -0.11 -2.11 -4.22
C CYS A 57 -0.98 -1.08 -4.98
N ILE A 58 -0.37 -0.08 -5.62
CA ILE A 58 -1.09 0.86 -6.49
C ILE A 58 -1.76 0.10 -7.64
N ASP A 59 -0.99 -0.75 -8.34
CA ASP A 59 -1.49 -1.55 -9.47
C ASP A 59 -2.46 -2.66 -9.02
N VAL A 60 -2.32 -3.13 -7.78
CA VAL A 60 -3.19 -4.16 -7.19
C VAL A 60 -4.58 -3.63 -6.87
N CYS A 61 -4.69 -2.37 -6.45
CA CYS A 61 -5.96 -1.78 -6.11
C CYS A 61 -6.75 -1.45 -7.38
N TYR A 62 -7.53 -2.40 -7.88
CA TYR A 62 -8.33 -2.23 -9.11
C TYR A 62 -9.35 -1.07 -9.04
N LYS A 63 -9.67 -0.57 -7.85
CA LYS A 63 -10.52 0.61 -7.62
C LYS A 63 -9.76 1.94 -7.62
N GLY A 64 -8.42 1.91 -7.57
CA GLY A 64 -7.58 3.10 -7.58
C GLY A 64 -7.50 3.86 -6.25
N PHE A 65 -7.82 3.22 -5.13
CA PHE A 65 -7.81 3.86 -3.80
C PHE A 65 -6.46 3.77 -3.08
N ILE A 66 -5.48 3.08 -3.65
CA ILE A 66 -4.08 3.13 -3.21
C ILE A 66 -3.33 3.94 -4.26
N VAL A 67 -2.78 5.08 -3.85
CA VAL A 67 -2.14 6.05 -4.75
C VAL A 67 -0.76 6.42 -4.24
N GLU A 68 0.07 7.03 -5.09
CA GLU A 68 1.29 7.67 -4.62
C GLU A 68 0.94 8.77 -3.60
N ALA A 69 1.61 8.74 -2.46
CA ALA A 69 1.50 9.77 -1.45
C ALA A 69 2.07 11.08 -2.00
N PRO A 70 1.47 12.24 -1.71
CA PRO A 70 2.05 13.52 -2.08
C PRO A 70 3.50 13.61 -1.62
N LEU A 71 4.37 14.11 -2.51
CA LEU A 71 5.73 14.50 -2.14
C LEU A 71 5.61 15.47 -0.96
N GLN A 72 6.21 15.11 0.17
CA GLN A 72 6.33 16.01 1.33
C GLN A 72 7.48 16.99 1.10
#